data_AF-A0A2N5PB91-F1
#
_entry.id   AF-A0A2N5PB91-F1
#
_cell.length_a   1.000
_cell.length_b   1.000
_cell.length_c   1.000
_cell.angle_alpha   90.00
_cell.angle_beta   90.00
_cell.angle_gamma   90.00
#
_symmetry.space_group_name_H-M   'P 1'
#
loop_
_entity.id
_entity.type
_entity.pdbx_description
1 polymer ?
#
loop_
_entity_poly.entity_id
_entity_poly.type
_entity_poly.pdbx_seq_one_letter_code
_entity_poly.pdbx_strand_id
1 'polypeptide(L)' 'MAFNYDKLKGRIIEKFGTQYRFAEAMEWSERTLCLKLSSERPWKQTDICKAVELLDLAQEDIPKYFFKEKVQNIEL' A
#
# COMPACT_ATOMS: atom_id res chain seq x y z
N MET A 1 3.16 10.53 10.65
CA MET A 1 3.20 9.10 11.03
C MET A 1 3.66 8.30 9.82
N ALA A 2 4.59 7.37 9.97
CA ALA A 2 5.02 6.49 8.88
C ALA A 2 4.40 5.10 9.05
N PHE A 3 3.97 4.50 7.96
CA PHE A 3 3.35 3.17 7.95
C PHE A 3 4.26 2.16 7.25
N ASN A 4 4.22 0.91 7.71
CA ASN A 4 4.89 -0.21 7.07
C ASN A 4 3.96 -0.81 6.01
N TYR A 5 4.37 -0.69 4.74
CA TYR A 5 3.66 -1.24 3.59
C TYR A 5 4.32 -2.50 3.01
N ASP A 6 5.20 -3.18 3.72
CA ASP A 6 5.92 -4.35 3.19
C ASP A 6 4.95 -5.50 2.86
N LYS A 7 3.93 -5.69 3.70
CA LYS A 7 2.86 -6.65 3.43
C LYS A 7 2.05 -6.29 2.18
N LEU A 8 1.76 -4.99 2.00
CA LEU A 8 1.05 -4.49 0.83
C LEU A 8 1.87 -4.67 -0.44
N LYS A 9 3.18 -4.37 -0.39
CA LYS A 9 4.11 -4.63 -1.51
C LYS A 9 4.13 -6.10 -1.90
N GLY A 10 4.21 -7.01 -0.93
CA GLY A 10 4.15 -8.45 -1.18
C GLY A 10 2.87 -8.85 -1.92
N ARG A 11 1.72 -8.40 -1.42
CA ARG A 11 0.42 -8.71 -2.04
C ARG A 11 0.28 -8.13 -3.45
N ILE A 12 0.82 -6.94 -3.69
CA ILE A 12 0.86 -6.32 -5.03
C ILE A 12 1.64 -7.22 -6.01
N ILE A 13 2.81 -7.72 -5.60
CA ILE A 13 3.61 -8.62 -6.44
C ILE A 13 2.90 -9.95 -6.68
N GLU A 14 2.27 -10.53 -5.66
CA GLU A 14 1.49 -11.78 -5.80
C GLU A 14 0.33 -11.65 -6.79
N LYS A 15 -0.41 -10.54 -6.76
CA LYS A 15 -1.63 -10.33 -7.58
C LYS A 15 -1.33 -9.77 -8.98
N PHE A 16 -0.39 -8.83 -9.09
CA PHE A 16 -0.12 -8.07 -10.33
C PHE A 16 1.24 -8.40 -10.97
N GLY A 17 2.12 -9.14 -10.28
CA GLY A 17 3.47 -9.47 -10.71
C GLY A 17 4.49 -8.34 -10.55
N THR A 18 4.07 -7.08 -10.74
CA THR A 18 4.94 -5.89 -10.59
C THR A 18 4.18 -4.72 -9.96
N GLN A 19 4.91 -3.80 -9.31
CA GLN A 19 4.32 -2.55 -8.80
C GLN A 19 3.82 -1.65 -9.93
N TYR A 20 4.51 -1.63 -11.08
CA TYR A 20 4.09 -0.86 -12.26
C TYR A 20 2.67 -1.22 -12.73
N ARG A 21 2.38 -2.52 -12.90
CA ARG A 21 1.04 -2.98 -13.33
C ARG A 21 -0.06 -2.62 -12.33
N PHE A 22 0.25 -2.64 -11.04
CA PHE A 22 -0.68 -2.18 -10.01
C PHE A 22 -0.89 -0.66 -10.07
N ALA A 23 0.16 0.13 -10.33
CA ALA A 23 0.03 1.57 -10.53
C ALA A 23 -0.88 1.88 -11.73
N GLU A 24 -0.74 1.16 -12.86
CA GLU A 24 -1.63 1.29 -14.02
C GLU A 24 -3.09 1.00 -13.66
N ALA A 25 -3.35 -0.10 -12.94
CA ALA A 25 -4.71 -0.45 -12.49
C ALA A 25 -5.30 0.58 -11.51
N MET A 26 -4.45 1.23 -10.71
CA MET A 26 -4.83 2.35 -9.84
C MET A 26 -5.02 3.67 -10.60
N GLU A 27 -4.71 3.73 -11.90
CA GLU A 27 -4.67 4.95 -12.73
C GLU A 27 -3.63 5.97 -12.24
N TRP A 28 -2.48 5.47 -11.80
CA TRP A 28 -1.37 6.26 -11.29
C TRP A 28 -0.10 6.09 -12.11
N SER A 29 0.76 7.11 -12.04
CA SER A 29 2.17 6.94 -12.36
C SER A 29 2.86 6.05 -11.32
N GLU A 30 3.86 5.29 -11.75
CA GLU A 30 4.72 4.49 -10.85
C GLU A 30 5.30 5.35 -9.73
N ARG A 31 5.73 6.58 -10.04
CA ARG A 31 6.20 7.55 -9.03
C ARG A 31 5.18 7.80 -7.93
N THR A 32 3.89 7.91 -8.27
CA THR A 32 2.84 8.16 -7.28
C THR A 32 2.66 6.97 -6.36
N LEU A 33 2.72 5.75 -6.90
CA LEU A 33 2.68 4.53 -6.10
C LEU A 33 3.90 4.44 -5.18
N CYS A 34 5.11 4.70 -5.69
CA CYS A 34 6.34 4.68 -4.89
C CYS A 34 6.25 5.64 -3.69
N LEU A 35 5.81 6.88 -3.92
CA LEU A 35 5.63 7.88 -2.85
C LEU A 35 4.59 7.46 -1.81
N LYS A 36 3.54 6.74 -2.22
CA LYS A 36 2.55 6.18 -1.28
C LYS A 36 3.13 5.03 -0.47
N LEU A 37 3.86 4.13 -1.12
CA LEU A 37 4.50 2.96 -0.48
C LEU A 37 5.72 3.33 0.38
N SER A 38 6.28 4.53 0.23
CA SER A 38 7.33 5.08 1.11
C SER A 38 6.76 5.91 2.28
N SER A 39 5.43 6.02 2.40
CA SER A 39 4.75 6.93 3.35
C SER A 39 4.99 8.43 3.10
N GLU A 40 5.57 8.83 1.97
CA GLU A 40 5.73 10.25 1.61
C GLU A 40 4.42 10.89 1.15
N ARG A 41 3.50 10.09 0.60
CA ARG A 41 2.14 10.50 0.26
C ARG A 41 1.11 9.64 1.00
N PRO A 42 0.12 10.24 1.66
CA PRO A 42 -0.92 9.47 2.34
C PRO A 42 -1.82 8.76 1.33
N TRP A 43 -2.38 7.63 1.74
CA TRP A 43 -3.49 6.98 1.05
C TRP A 43 -4.80 7.70 1.39
N LYS A 44 -5.58 8.06 0.38
CA LYS A 44 -6.95 8.54 0.58
C LYS A 44 -7.88 7.35 0.78
N GLN A 45 -9.02 7.56 1.43
CA GLN A 45 -10.01 6.49 1.62
C GLN A 45 -10.44 5.84 0.29
N THR A 46 -10.66 6.65 -0.75
CA THR A 46 -10.98 6.17 -2.11
C THR A 46 -9.87 5.29 -2.69
N ASP A 47 -8.61 5.62 -2.41
CA ASP A 47 -7.46 4.86 -2.86
C ASP A 47 -7.39 3.50 -2.17
N ILE A 48 -7.69 3.48 -0.86
CA ILE A 48 -7.71 2.24 -0.06
C ILE A 48 -8.82 1.32 -0.56
N CYS A 49 -10.03 1.84 -0.76
CA CYS A 49 -11.15 1.05 -1.29
C CYS A 49 -10.81 0.42 -2.64
N LYS A 50 -10.32 1.23 -3.61
CA LYS A 50 -9.91 0.73 -4.93
C LYS A 50 -8.79 -0.32 -4.83
N ALA A 51 -7.79 -0.08 -4.00
CA ALA A 51 -6.70 -1.03 -3.81
C ALA A 51 -7.16 -2.36 -3.20
N VAL A 52 -8.07 -2.33 -2.22
CA VAL A 52 -8.66 -3.53 -1.59
C VAL A 52 -9.41 -4.37 -2.62
N GLU A 53 -10.22 -3.73 -3.47
CA GLU A 53 -10.92 -4.40 -4.56
C GLU A 53 -9.95 -5.03 -5.57
N LEU A 54 -8.96 -4.25 -6.04
CA LEU A 54 -7.97 -4.72 -7.01
C LEU A 54 -7.07 -5.84 -6.47
N LEU A 55 -6.72 -5.79 -5.19
CA LEU A 55 -5.88 -6.79 -4.52
C LEU A 55 -6.67 -7.97 -3.97
N ASP A 56 -8.00 -7.95 -4.12
CA ASP A 56 -8.91 -8.99 -3.66
C ASP A 56 -8.66 -9.31 -2.18
N LEU A 57 -8.78 -8.24 -1.39
CA LEU A 57 -8.64 -8.24 0.05
C LEU A 57 -10.02 -8.07 0.69
N ALA A 58 -10.21 -8.63 1.88
CA ALA A 58 -11.40 -8.37 2.67
C ALA A 58 -11.29 -7.00 3.37
N GLN A 59 -12.43 -6.38 3.71
CA GLN A 59 -12.42 -5.09 4.41
C GLN A 59 -11.74 -5.18 5.79
N GLU A 60 -11.85 -6.33 6.45
CA GLU A 60 -11.18 -6.66 7.72
C GLU A 60 -9.64 -6.66 7.63
N ASP A 61 -9.08 -6.83 6.43
CA ASP A 61 -7.63 -6.79 6.21
C ASP A 61 -7.07 -5.36 6.12
N ILE A 62 -7.91 -4.33 5.93
CA ILE A 62 -7.47 -2.94 5.73
C ILE A 62 -6.48 -2.49 6.82
N PRO A 63 -6.75 -2.66 8.13
CA PRO A 63 -5.81 -2.25 9.17
C PRO A 63 -4.45 -2.92 9.06
N LYS A 64 -4.43 -4.20 8.68
CA LYS A 64 -3.21 -4.99 8.55
C LYS A 64 -2.32 -4.55 7.38
N TYR A 65 -2.90 -3.97 6.34
CA TYR A 65 -2.18 -3.54 5.13
C TYR A 65 -1.86 -2.05 5.09
N PHE A 66 -2.76 -1.20 5.59
CA PHE A 66 -2.68 0.25 5.42
C PHE A 66 -2.37 1.02 6.70
N PHE A 67 -2.62 0.42 7.87
CA PHE A 67 -2.50 1.09 9.17
C PHE A 67 -1.47 0.42 10.10
N LYS A 68 -0.59 -0.44 9.57
CA LYS A 68 0.54 -0.97 10.33
C LYS A 68 1.56 0.15 10.55
N GLU A 69 1.71 0.62 11.77
CA GLU A 69 2.70 1.65 12.10
C GLU A 69 4.13 1.13 11.91
N LYS A 70 5.02 2.01 11.43
CA LYS A 70 6.46 1.73 11.43
C LYS A 70 6.97 1.96 12.86
N VAL A 71 7.25 0.87 13.57
CA VAL A 71 7.87 0.95 14.90
C VAL A 71 9.23 1.64 14.75
N GLN A 72 9.39 2.80 15.37
CA GLN A 72 10.71 3.40 15.54
C GLN A 72 11.39 2.60 16.66
N ASN A 73 12.36 1.77 16.31
CA ASN A 73 13.31 1.28 17.31
C ASN A 73 14.09 2.49 17.79
N ILE A 74 13.69 3.06 18.93
CA ILE A 74 14.56 3.91 19.71
C ILE A 74 15.52 2.92 20.37
N GLU A 75 16.69 2.72 19.76
CA GLU A 75 17.81 2.12 20.49
C GLU A 75 18.16 3.09 21.63
N LEU A 76 17.95 2.63 22.87
CA LEU A 76 18.35 3.29 24.11
C LEU A 76 19.70 2.74 24.57
#